data_AF-A0A7M3U2A4-F1
#
_entry.id   AF-A0A7M3U2A4-F1
#
_cell.length_a   1.000
_cell.length_b   1.000
_cell.length_c   1.000
_cell.angle_alpha   90.00
_cell.angle_beta   90.00
_cell.angle_gamma   90.00
#
_symmetry.space_group_name_H-M   'P 1'
#
loop_
_entity.id
_entity.type
_entity.pdbx_description
1 polymer ?
#
loop_
_entity_poly.entity_id
_entity_poly.type
_entity_poly.pdbx_seq_one_letter_code
_entity_poly.pdbx_strand_id
1 'polypeptide(L)'
;MPFGQIIIYSITLLAVAAVFFLFRKIYKNQIRKIVFPKKVLEEEWEENRKFNELYQKNKQKELLKQQETLRENQKDYVQYREDSEIVDIAKPIGKWTKMVMLSGGFMQRLAQLMKGEGGKKGFWELFVKAQASTQGKHKGKGR
;
A
#
# COMPACT_ATOMS: atom_id res chain seq x y z
N MET A 1 11.32 -23.67 61.63
CA MET A 1 11.76 -23.50 60.23
C MET A 1 12.01 -22.03 59.97
N PRO A 2 13.13 -21.64 59.35
CA PRO A 2 13.42 -20.24 59.07
C PRO A 2 12.41 -19.70 58.05
N PHE A 3 11.79 -18.55 58.33
CA PHE A 3 10.75 -17.91 57.51
C PHE A 3 11.10 -17.79 56.02
N GLY A 4 12.40 -17.68 55.69
CA GLY A 4 12.86 -17.64 54.30
C GLY A 4 12.53 -18.91 53.49
N GLN A 5 12.52 -20.08 54.12
CA GLN A 5 12.14 -21.33 53.43
C GLN A 5 10.66 -21.34 53.04
N ILE A 6 9.78 -20.80 53.89
CA ILE A 6 8.34 -20.74 53.62
C ILE A 6 8.05 -19.84 52.41
N ILE A 7 8.74 -18.70 52.30
CA ILE A 7 8.60 -17.78 51.16
C ILE A 7 9.08 -18.45 49.87
N ILE A 8 10.22 -19.15 49.89
CA ILE A 8 10.75 -19.84 48.71
C ILE A 8 9.79 -20.94 48.25
N TYR A 9 9.27 -21.77 49.16
CA TYR A 9 8.31 -22.81 48.79
C TYR A 9 7.00 -22.23 48.23
N SER A 10 6.51 -21.13 48.78
CA SER A 10 5.31 -20.45 48.28
C SER A 10 5.48 -19.94 46.84
N ILE A 11 6.61 -19.28 46.54
CA ILE A 11 6.93 -18.80 45.20
C ILE A 11 7.07 -19.97 44.22
N THR A 12 7.73 -21.04 44.65
CA THR A 12 7.95 -22.23 43.81
C THR A 12 6.62 -22.91 43.48
N LEU A 13 5.72 -23.03 44.46
CA LEU A 13 4.37 -23.59 44.26
C LEU A 13 3.55 -22.75 43.29
N LEU A 14 3.59 -21.43 43.41
CA LEU A 14 2.91 -20.50 42.49
C LEU A 14 3.45 -20.60 41.07
N ALA A 15 4.77 -20.70 40.90
CA ALA A 15 5.39 -20.89 39.60
C ALA A 15 4.94 -22.20 38.93
N VAL A 16 4.94 -23.30 39.68
CA VAL A 16 4.46 -24.61 39.19
C VAL A 16 2.98 -24.55 38.82
N ALA A 17 2.14 -23.90 39.63
CA ALA A 17 0.73 -23.72 39.34
C ALA A 17 0.52 -22.90 38.05
N ALA A 18 1.23 -21.78 37.89
CA ALA A 18 1.13 -20.94 36.70
C ALA A 18 1.51 -21.71 35.43
N VAL A 19 2.61 -22.46 35.48
CA VAL A 19 3.06 -23.33 34.38
C VAL A 19 2.01 -24.40 34.06
N PHE A 20 1.41 -25.03 35.07
CA PHE A 20 0.34 -26.01 34.89
C PHE A 20 -0.91 -25.41 34.21
N PHE A 21 -1.33 -24.20 34.58
CA PHE A 21 -2.45 -23.52 33.93
C PHE A 21 -2.16 -23.17 32.47
N LEU A 22 -0.93 -22.75 32.14
CA LEU A 22 -0.52 -22.49 30.76
C LEU A 22 -0.58 -23.77 29.91
N PHE A 23 -0.04 -24.88 30.42
CA PHE A 23 -0.13 -26.17 29.74
C PHE A 23 -1.58 -26.61 29.57
N ARG A 24 -2.41 -26.52 30.62
CA ARG A 24 -3.84 -26.87 30.54
C ARG A 24 -4.57 -26.09 29.46
N LYS A 25 -4.25 -24.80 29.28
CA LYS A 25 -4.83 -23.96 28.22
C LYS A 25 -4.42 -24.45 26.82
N ILE A 26 -3.14 -24.77 26.63
CA ILE A 26 -2.60 -25.27 25.36
C ILE A 26 -3.20 -26.65 25.02
N TYR A 27 -3.19 -27.58 25.98
CA TYR A 27 -3.75 -28.92 25.82
C TYR A 27 -5.26 -28.87 25.50
N LYS A 28 -6.04 -28.01 26.18
CA LYS A 28 -7.48 -27.87 25.90
C LYS A 28 -7.75 -27.41 24.46
N ASN A 29 -6.95 -26.50 23.92
CA ASN A 29 -7.09 -26.03 22.55
C ASN A 29 -6.73 -27.11 21.52
N GLN A 30 -5.63 -27.84 21.74
CA GLN A 30 -5.24 -28.93 20.85
C GLN A 30 -6.23 -30.10 20.89
N ILE A 31 -6.68 -30.51 22.08
CA ILE A 31 -7.68 -31.57 22.23
C ILE A 31 -9.01 -31.16 21.59
N ARG A 32 -9.45 -29.90 21.74
CA ARG A 32 -10.68 -29.42 21.09
C ARG A 32 -10.58 -29.53 19.56
N LYS A 33 -9.41 -29.23 18.97
CA LYS A 33 -9.16 -29.37 17.53
C LYS A 33 -9.15 -30.83 17.07
N ILE A 34 -8.66 -31.75 17.90
CA ILE A 34 -8.59 -33.20 17.57
C ILE A 34 -9.93 -33.91 17.79
N VAL A 35 -10.65 -33.58 18.87
CA VAL A 35 -11.92 -34.24 19.25
C VAL A 35 -13.11 -33.66 18.48
N PHE A 36 -13.09 -32.37 18.16
CA PHE A 36 -14.16 -31.69 17.42
C PHE A 36 -13.63 -30.92 16.20
N PRO A 37 -12.97 -31.60 15.25
CA PRO A 37 -12.36 -30.94 14.10
C PRO A 37 -13.42 -30.22 13.24
N LYS A 38 -14.61 -30.82 13.09
CA LYS A 38 -15.71 -30.26 12.31
C LYS A 38 -16.22 -28.92 12.88
N LYS A 39 -16.42 -28.84 14.21
CA LYS A 39 -16.90 -27.60 14.85
C LYS A 39 -15.87 -26.48 14.80
N VAL A 40 -14.58 -26.80 15.00
CA VAL A 40 -13.49 -25.81 14.90
C VAL A 40 -13.34 -25.30 13.47
N LEU A 41 -13.43 -26.20 12.47
CA LEU A 41 -13.39 -25.82 11.06
C LEU A 41 -14.56 -24.91 10.67
N GLU A 42 -15.75 -25.18 11.18
CA GLU A 42 -16.97 -24.41 10.92
C GLU A 42 -16.92 -23.02 11.58
N GLU A 43 -16.44 -22.92 12.83
CA GLU A 43 -16.15 -21.64 13.51
C GLU A 43 -15.11 -20.81 12.73
N GLU A 44 -13.99 -21.43 12.31
CA GLU A 44 -12.93 -20.76 11.54
C GLU A 44 -13.41 -20.31 10.15
N TRP A 45 -14.31 -21.08 9.53
CA TRP A 45 -14.90 -20.73 8.24
C TRP A 45 -15.87 -19.54 8.37
N GLU A 46 -16.71 -19.51 9.41
CA GLU A 46 -17.59 -18.38 9.70
C GLU A 46 -16.82 -17.09 10.02
N GLU A 47 -15.74 -17.18 10.81
CA GLU A 47 -14.87 -16.03 11.11
C GLU A 47 -14.22 -15.47 9.85
N ASN A 48 -13.66 -16.34 9.00
CA ASN A 48 -13.07 -15.93 7.73
C ASN A 48 -14.11 -15.29 6.79
N ARG A 49 -15.34 -15.82 6.76
CA ARG A 49 -16.43 -15.23 5.97
C ARG A 49 -16.77 -13.82 6.46
N LYS A 50 -16.96 -13.63 7.76
CA LYS A 50 -17.24 -12.31 8.36
C LYS A 50 -16.10 -11.33 8.08
N PHE A 51 -14.85 -11.78 8.19
CA PHE A 51 -13.69 -10.95 7.89
C PHE A 51 -13.65 -10.53 6.42
N ASN A 52 -13.92 -11.45 5.50
CA ASN A 52 -13.95 -11.17 4.06
C ASN A 52 -15.09 -10.20 3.69
N GLU A 53 -16.28 -10.37 4.26
CA GLU A 53 -17.40 -9.44 4.08
C GLU A 53 -17.04 -8.02 4.58
N LEU A 54 -16.36 -7.92 5.73
CA LEU A 54 -15.92 -6.65 6.30
C LEU A 54 -14.83 -6.00 5.44
N TYR A 55 -13.90 -6.79 4.92
CA TYR A 55 -12.86 -6.34 3.99
C TYR A 55 -13.48 -5.79 2.68
N GLN A 56 -14.41 -6.53 2.07
CA GLN A 56 -15.14 -6.10 0.87
C GLN A 56 -15.85 -4.76 1.09
N LYS A 57 -16.54 -4.62 2.23
CA LYS A 57 -17.25 -3.39 2.60
C LYS A 57 -16.31 -2.21 2.78
N ASN A 58 -15.16 -2.42 3.41
CA ASN A 58 -14.15 -1.38 3.59
C ASN A 58 -13.53 -0.96 2.26
N LYS A 59 -13.22 -1.92 1.39
CA LYS A 59 -12.69 -1.66 0.04
C LYS A 59 -13.66 -0.85 -0.81
N GLN A 60 -14.96 -1.16 -0.75
CA GLN A 60 -15.98 -0.36 -1.44
C GLN A 60 -16.07 1.07 -0.90
N LYS A 61 -16.02 1.27 0.42
CA LYS A 61 -15.99 2.60 1.03
C LYS A 61 -14.76 3.41 0.61
N GLU A 62 -13.60 2.76 0.52
CA GLU A 62 -12.36 3.41 0.10
C GLU A 62 -12.45 3.87 -1.36
N LEU A 63 -12.99 3.04 -2.25
CA LEU A 63 -13.23 3.40 -3.65
C LEU A 63 -14.20 4.58 -3.78
N LEU A 64 -15.28 4.60 -3.00
CA LEU A 64 -16.23 5.72 -2.97
C LEU A 64 -15.56 7.01 -2.50
N LYS A 65 -14.76 6.95 -1.44
CA LYS A 65 -13.97 8.11 -0.96
C LYS A 65 -13.02 8.63 -2.02
N GLN A 66 -12.28 7.74 -2.69
CA GLN A 66 -11.40 8.14 -3.79
C GLN A 66 -12.18 8.83 -4.91
N GLN A 67 -13.37 8.33 -5.25
CA GLN A 67 -14.23 8.95 -6.26
C GLN A 67 -14.75 10.33 -5.82
N GLU A 68 -15.12 10.49 -4.54
CA GLU A 68 -15.52 11.79 -3.97
C GLU A 68 -14.37 12.79 -4.00
N THR A 69 -13.17 12.39 -3.57
CA THR A 69 -11.98 13.25 -3.64
C THR A 69 -11.65 13.65 -5.07
N LEU A 70 -11.79 12.74 -6.05
CA LEU A 70 -11.61 13.08 -7.46
C LEU A 70 -12.68 14.07 -7.96
N ARG A 71 -13.94 13.95 -7.50
CA ARG A 71 -15.00 14.91 -7.82
C ARG A 71 -14.76 16.28 -7.20
N GLU A 72 -14.27 16.34 -5.96
CA GLU A 72 -13.88 17.60 -5.30
C GLU A 72 -12.70 18.27 -6.02
N ASN A 73 -11.65 17.51 -6.34
CA ASN A 73 -10.51 18.00 -7.11
C ASN A 73 -10.89 18.47 -8.51
N GLN A 74 -11.94 17.90 -9.12
CA GLN A 74 -12.48 18.38 -10.40
C GLN A 74 -13.28 19.68 -10.27
N LYS A 75 -13.95 19.93 -9.13
CA LYS A 75 -14.68 21.19 -8.89
C LYS A 75 -13.73 22.37 -8.69
N ASP A 76 -12.58 22.13 -8.06
CA ASP A 76 -11.51 23.12 -7.90
C ASP A 76 -10.56 23.21 -9.10
N TYR A 77 -10.81 22.44 -10.16
CA TYR A 77 -10.11 22.57 -11.43
C TYR A 77 -10.62 23.80 -12.18
N VAL A 78 -10.39 24.99 -11.61
CA VAL A 78 -10.39 26.24 -12.34
C VAL A 78 -9.45 26.05 -13.51
N GLN A 79 -10.03 26.07 -14.70
CA GLN A 79 -9.38 25.86 -15.98
C GLN A 79 -8.22 26.83 -16.15
N TYR A 80 -7.03 26.44 -15.68
CA TYR A 80 -5.78 27.17 -15.92
C TYR A 80 -5.48 27.04 -17.41
N ARG A 81 -5.98 27.99 -18.20
CA ARG A 81 -5.53 28.22 -19.58
C ARG A 81 -4.20 28.94 -19.51
N GLU A 82 -3.18 28.21 -19.06
CA GLU A 82 -1.82 28.63 -19.28
C GLU A 82 -1.52 28.32 -20.75
N ASP A 83 -1.73 29.31 -21.62
CA ASP A 83 -1.23 29.31 -22.99
C ASP A 83 0.31 29.36 -22.95
N SER A 84 0.90 28.25 -22.53
CA SER A 84 2.35 28.11 -22.32
C SER A 84 3.00 27.85 -23.67
N GLU A 85 3.52 28.90 -24.29
CA GLU A 85 4.39 28.79 -25.45
C GLU A 85 5.80 28.39 -25.00
N ILE A 86 6.37 27.36 -25.63
CA ILE A 86 7.77 26.98 -25.38
C ILE A 86 8.66 28.03 -26.04
N VAL A 87 9.14 28.99 -25.25
CA VAL A 87 10.01 30.06 -25.74
C VAL A 87 11.42 29.54 -26.06
N ASP A 88 12.00 28.71 -25.20
CA ASP A 88 13.33 28.11 -25.42
C ASP A 88 13.54 26.84 -24.57
N ILE A 89 14.44 25.96 -25.00
CA ILE A 89 14.90 24.80 -24.22
C ILE A 89 16.31 25.09 -23.74
N ALA A 90 16.42 25.52 -22.47
CA ALA A 90 17.71 25.74 -21.84
C ALA A 90 18.56 24.46 -21.82
N LYS A 91 19.88 24.60 -22.00
CA LYS A 91 20.81 23.47 -21.92
C LYS A 91 20.75 22.85 -20.51
N PRO A 92 20.57 21.52 -20.38
CA PRO A 92 20.53 20.87 -19.09
C PRO A 92 21.84 21.05 -18.32
N ILE A 93 21.74 21.58 -17.10
CA ILE A 93 22.86 21.79 -16.19
C ILE A 93 22.91 20.62 -15.20
N GLY A 94 24.07 19.96 -15.09
CA GLY A 94 24.28 18.81 -14.20
C GLY A 94 24.13 17.44 -14.87
N LYS A 95 24.76 16.42 -14.28
CA LYS A 95 24.80 15.05 -14.83
C LYS A 95 23.41 14.39 -14.89
N TRP A 96 22.62 14.54 -13.83
CA TRP A 96 21.27 13.97 -13.75
C TRP A 96 20.29 14.64 -14.72
N THR A 97 20.28 15.97 -14.78
CA THR A 97 19.44 16.74 -15.70
C THR A 97 19.73 16.37 -17.15
N LYS A 98 21.01 16.22 -17.51
CA LYS A 98 21.43 15.73 -18.83
C LYS A 98 20.90 14.33 -19.10
N MET A 99 21.03 13.41 -18.15
CA MET A 99 20.53 12.06 -18.30
C MET A 99 19.01 12.04 -18.51
N VAL A 100 18.24 12.78 -17.71
CA VAL A 100 16.77 12.82 -17.83
C VAL A 100 16.33 13.49 -19.14
N MET A 101 16.85 14.69 -19.44
CA MET A 101 16.41 15.46 -20.62
C MET A 101 16.91 14.87 -21.95
N LEU A 102 18.09 14.26 -21.99
CA LEU A 102 18.66 13.68 -23.22
C LEU A 102 18.30 12.19 -23.40
N SER A 103 17.66 11.55 -22.41
CA SER A 103 17.25 10.16 -22.54
C SER A 103 16.07 9.98 -23.51
N GLY A 104 16.21 9.03 -24.44
CA GLY A 104 15.09 8.37 -25.11
C GLY A 104 14.09 9.26 -25.87
N GLY A 105 14.48 10.48 -26.25
CA GLY A 105 13.58 11.44 -26.93
C GLY A 105 12.55 12.10 -26.01
N PHE A 106 12.80 12.16 -24.69
CA PHE A 106 11.88 12.74 -23.70
C PHE A 106 11.45 14.18 -24.05
N MET A 107 12.39 15.09 -24.27
CA MET A 107 12.08 16.49 -24.58
C MET A 107 11.29 16.64 -25.89
N GLN A 108 11.58 15.79 -26.88
CA GLN A 108 10.85 15.78 -28.16
C GLN A 108 9.40 15.36 -27.96
N ARG A 109 9.14 14.34 -27.13
CA ARG A 109 7.77 13.90 -26.81
C ARG A 109 7.03 14.91 -25.94
N LEU A 110 7.71 15.52 -24.98
CA LEU A 110 7.13 16.58 -24.16
C LEU A 110 6.72 17.77 -25.03
N ALA A 111 7.56 18.19 -25.98
CA ALA A 111 7.22 19.25 -26.93
C ALA A 111 6.03 18.88 -27.84
N GLN A 112 5.94 17.63 -28.31
CA GLN A 112 4.77 17.14 -29.07
C GLN A 112 3.50 17.17 -28.23
N LEU A 113 3.58 16.73 -26.97
CA LEU A 113 2.46 16.75 -26.03
C LEU A 113 2.02 18.17 -25.68
N MET A 114 2.95 19.12 -25.53
CA MET A 114 2.63 20.53 -25.31
C MET A 114 1.95 21.16 -26.53
N LYS A 115 2.40 20.83 -27.75
CA LYS A 115 1.75 21.32 -28.98
C LYS A 115 0.33 20.76 -29.19
N GLY A 116 0.08 19.51 -28.81
CA GLY A 116 -1.22 18.85 -29.02
C GLY A 116 -2.20 19.00 -27.85
N GLU A 117 -1.69 18.89 -26.61
CA GLU A 117 -2.48 18.83 -25.37
C GLU A 117 -2.22 20.01 -24.42
N GLY A 118 -1.30 20.93 -24.75
CA GLY A 118 -0.91 22.08 -23.90
C GLY A 118 -2.05 22.99 -23.50
N GLY A 119 -2.99 23.27 -24.41
CA GLY A 119 -4.16 24.10 -24.11
C GLY A 119 -5.22 23.42 -23.24
N LYS A 120 -5.07 22.13 -22.92
CA LYS A 120 -6.05 21.34 -22.15
C LYS A 120 -5.50 20.80 -20.83
N LYS A 121 -4.18 20.70 -20.69
CA LYS A 121 -3.51 20.02 -19.59
C LYS A 121 -2.35 20.84 -19.06
N GLY A 122 -2.17 20.82 -17.74
CA GLY A 122 -1.06 21.51 -17.10
C GLY A 122 0.29 20.91 -17.46
N PHE A 123 1.34 21.72 -17.37
CA PHE A 123 2.73 21.32 -17.65
C PHE A 123 3.12 20.02 -16.93
N TRP A 124 2.79 19.89 -15.64
CA TRP A 124 3.13 18.71 -14.83
C TRP A 124 2.44 17.42 -15.32
N GLU A 125 1.21 17.52 -15.79
CA GLU A 125 0.49 16.36 -16.35
C GLU A 125 1.17 15.88 -17.64
N LEU A 126 1.55 16.83 -18.50
CA LEU A 126 2.26 16.54 -19.75
C LEU A 126 3.67 16.01 -19.48
N PHE A 127 4.35 16.52 -18.45
CA PHE A 127 5.66 16.06 -18.00
C PHE A 127 5.63 14.60 -17.56
N VAL A 128 4.71 14.23 -16.67
CA VAL A 128 4.54 12.85 -16.20
C VAL A 128 4.17 11.91 -17.35
N LYS A 129 3.28 12.36 -18.25
CA LYS A 129 2.88 11.59 -19.43
C LYS A 129 4.06 11.36 -20.38
N ALA A 130 4.88 12.37 -20.63
CA ALA A 130 6.09 12.25 -21.43
C ALA A 130 7.07 11.23 -20.82
N GLN A 131 7.29 11.28 -19.50
CA GLN A 131 8.20 10.39 -18.78
C GLN A 131 7.71 8.94 -18.80
N ALA A 132 6.42 8.70 -18.54
CA ALA A 132 5.84 7.37 -18.59
C ALA A 132 5.97 6.76 -20.00
N SER A 133 5.77 7.59 -21.03
CA SER A 133 5.91 7.14 -22.42
C SER A 133 7.34 6.69 -22.75
N THR A 134 8.36 7.39 -22.24
CA THR A 134 9.77 7.09 -22.55
C THR A 134 10.30 5.91 -21.76
N GLN A 135 9.80 5.68 -20.54
CA GLN A 135 10.19 4.55 -19.71
C GLN A 135 9.72 3.18 -20.27
N GLY A 136 8.71 3.15 -21.15
CA GLY A 136 8.07 1.92 -21.62
C GLY A 136 8.82 1.09 -22.67
N LYS A 137 9.97 1.52 -23.22
CA LYS A 137 10.61 0.85 -24.38
C LYS A 137 11.68 -0.20 -24.06
N HIS A 138 12.02 -0.47 -22.80
CA HIS A 138 13.13 -1.40 -22.45
C HIS A 138 12.77 -2.54 -21.48
N LYS A 139 11.48 -2.77 -21.18
CA LYS A 139 11.04 -4.01 -20.53
C LYS A 139 10.44 -4.96 -21.56
N GLY A 140 11.29 -5.63 -22.35
CA GLY A 140 10.79 -6.59 -23.34
C GLY A 140 11.82 -7.07 -24.36
N LYS A 141 12.97 -7.56 -23.89
CA LYS A 141 13.79 -8.52 -24.65
C LYS A 141 14.75 -9.21 -23.68
N GLY A 142 14.18 -10.07 -22.83
CA GLY A 142 14.94 -11.16 -22.25
C GLY A 142 15.28 -12.11 -23.40
N ARG A 143 16.57 -12.32 -23.63
CA ARG A 143 17.08 -13.56 -24.21
C ARG A 143 17.33 -14.52 -23.06
#